data_AF-A0A7H0Y2R9-F1
#
_entry.id   AF-A0A7H0Y2R9-F1
#
_cell.length_a   1.000
_cell.length_b   1.000
_cell.length_c   1.000
_cell.angle_alpha   90.00
_cell.angle_beta   90.00
_cell.angle_gamma   90.00
#
_symmetry.space_group_name_H-M   'P 1'
#
loop_
_entity.id
_entity.type
_entity.pdbx_description
1 polymer ?
#
loop_
_entity_poly.entity_id
_entity_poly.type
_entity_poly.pdbx_seq_one_letter_code
_entity_poly.pdbx_strand_id
1 'polypeptide(L)'
;MFTINYGQQVWGSIDINTPIPITSSNNEFTFSIDEKTYTITIPVGTYKTVREQHSSELVSILNTLANDVNAPVEFKLGGMHYDQKYNVVVIEHNDKSTGHVIDGFGGTAKDLIFGETKFNLSPRD
;
A
#
# COMPACT_ATOMS: atom_id res chain seq x y z
N MET A 1 25.41 6.72 -13.74
CA MET A 1 24.85 6.46 -12.40
C MET A 1 23.35 6.58 -12.56
N PHE A 2 22.59 5.49 -12.40
CA PHE A 2 21.13 5.58 -12.45
C PHE A 2 20.65 6.00 -11.05
N THR A 3 20.15 7.22 -10.94
CA THR A 3 19.46 7.68 -9.72
C THR A 3 18.09 6.99 -9.69
N ILE A 4 17.73 6.40 -8.54
CA ILE A 4 16.43 5.76 -8.38
C ILE A 4 15.50 6.80 -7.77
N ASN A 5 14.65 7.40 -8.59
CA ASN A 5 13.70 8.38 -8.10
C ASN A 5 12.48 7.68 -7.51
N TYR A 6 12.04 8.16 -6.34
CA TYR A 6 10.84 7.74 -5.64
C TYR A 6 9.84 8.88 -5.57
N GLY A 7 8.55 8.58 -5.77
CA GLY A 7 7.46 9.53 -5.52
C GLY A 7 7.18 9.72 -4.03
N GLN A 8 6.12 10.49 -3.73
CA GLN A 8 5.60 10.58 -2.37
C GLN A 8 5.25 9.16 -1.89
N GLN A 9 5.77 8.75 -0.73
CA GLN A 9 5.51 7.43 -0.17
C GLN A 9 4.83 7.51 1.19
N VAL A 10 3.75 6.75 1.36
CA VAL A 10 3.13 6.52 2.66
C VAL A 10 3.18 5.05 3.01
N TRP A 11 3.69 4.77 4.21
CA TRP A 11 3.96 3.42 4.70
C TRP A 11 2.94 3.05 5.77
N GLY A 12 2.31 1.89 5.59
CA GLY A 12 1.42 1.30 6.58
C GLY A 12 2.17 0.74 7.80
N SER A 13 1.39 0.35 8.79
CA SER A 13 1.86 -0.21 10.07
C SER A 13 1.68 -1.70 10.20
N ILE A 14 0.81 -2.30 9.40
CA ILE A 14 0.43 -3.70 9.54
C ILE A 14 1.45 -4.60 8.86
N ASP A 15 1.96 -5.56 9.62
CA ASP A 15 2.78 -6.64 9.07
C ASP A 15 1.92 -7.62 8.28
N ILE A 16 2.14 -7.66 6.97
CA ILE A 16 1.45 -8.55 6.02
C ILE A 16 2.27 -9.79 5.70
N ASN A 17 3.27 -10.13 6.51
CA ASN A 17 4.06 -11.35 6.36
C ASN A 17 3.28 -12.63 6.74
N THR A 18 2.15 -12.50 7.43
CA THR A 18 1.20 -13.60 7.67
C THR A 18 0.08 -13.60 6.63
N PRO A 19 -0.53 -14.76 6.31
CA PRO A 19 -1.67 -14.81 5.39
C PRO A 19 -2.81 -13.89 5.84
N ILE A 20 -3.32 -13.08 4.91
CA ILE A 20 -4.37 -12.08 5.18
C ILE A 20 -5.72 -12.59 4.65
N PRO A 21 -6.69 -12.91 5.51
CA PRO A 21 -8.02 -13.35 5.09
C PRO A 21 -8.94 -12.15 4.79
N ILE A 22 -9.34 -12.01 3.54
CA ILE A 22 -10.36 -11.07 3.08
C ILE A 22 -11.69 -11.82 2.89
N THR A 23 -12.74 -11.24 3.43
CA THR A 23 -14.13 -11.69 3.45
C THR A 23 -15.02 -10.54 2.98
N SER A 24 -16.29 -10.82 2.71
CA SER A 24 -17.23 -9.77 2.29
C SER A 24 -17.49 -8.69 3.34
N SER A 25 -17.05 -8.85 4.59
CA SER A 25 -17.22 -7.84 5.65
C SER A 25 -15.97 -7.01 5.93
N ASN A 26 -14.83 -7.30 5.30
CA ASN A 26 -13.55 -6.61 5.53
C ASN A 26 -12.76 -6.41 4.23
N ASN A 27 -13.46 -6.13 3.12
CA ASN A 27 -12.89 -6.08 1.78
C ASN A 27 -12.84 -4.69 1.14
N GLU A 28 -13.23 -3.62 1.82
CA GLU A 28 -13.15 -2.28 1.24
C GLU A 28 -11.95 -1.52 1.80
N PHE A 29 -11.12 -0.98 0.91
CA PHE A 29 -10.04 -0.09 1.29
C PHE A 29 -10.19 1.25 0.58
N THR A 30 -10.14 2.34 1.34
CA THR A 30 -10.24 3.70 0.83
C THR A 30 -8.99 4.50 1.15
N PHE A 31 -8.62 5.41 0.26
CA PHE A 31 -7.51 6.34 0.44
C PHE A 31 -7.76 7.57 -0.43
N SER A 32 -7.13 8.69 -0.14
CA SER A 32 -7.25 9.92 -0.94
C SER A 32 -5.90 10.36 -1.48
N ILE A 33 -5.91 10.85 -2.71
CA ILE A 33 -4.76 11.50 -3.36
C ILE A 33 -5.19 12.90 -3.74
N ASP A 34 -4.51 13.92 -3.20
CA ASP A 34 -4.81 15.33 -3.44
C ASP A 34 -6.31 15.63 -3.33
N GLU A 35 -6.88 15.27 -2.16
CA GLU A 35 -8.31 15.42 -1.80
C GLU A 35 -9.30 14.52 -2.57
N LYS A 36 -8.86 13.82 -3.63
CA LYS A 36 -9.70 12.88 -4.36
C LYS A 36 -9.67 11.50 -3.69
N THR A 37 -10.82 11.04 -3.22
CA THR A 37 -10.96 9.71 -2.61
C THR A 37 -11.12 8.60 -3.66
N TYR A 38 -10.40 7.51 -3.43
CA TYR A 38 -10.46 6.26 -4.16
C TYR A 38 -10.98 5.16 -3.22
N THR A 39 -11.79 4.25 -3.77
CA THR A 39 -12.29 3.07 -3.06
C THR A 39 -12.02 1.86 -3.92
N ILE A 40 -11.40 0.84 -3.33
CA ILE A 40 -11.17 -0.44 -3.97
C ILE A 40 -11.81 -1.56 -3.14
N THR A 41 -12.49 -2.47 -3.82
CA THR A 41 -13.07 -3.68 -3.22
C THR A 41 -12.17 -4.86 -3.51
N ILE A 42 -11.51 -5.36 -2.47
CA ILE A 42 -10.57 -6.49 -2.54
C ILE A 42 -11.36 -7.79 -2.70
N PRO A 43 -11.04 -8.65 -3.68
CA PRO A 43 -11.70 -9.94 -3.79
C PRO A 43 -11.57 -10.78 -2.51
N VAL A 44 -12.61 -11.56 -2.21
CA VAL A 44 -12.57 -12.52 -1.10
C VAL A 44 -11.50 -13.57 -1.38
N GLY A 45 -10.69 -13.88 -0.36
CA GLY A 45 -9.58 -14.79 -0.50
C GLY A 45 -8.64 -14.73 0.69
N THR A 46 -7.58 -15.54 0.66
CA THR A 46 -6.48 -15.44 1.62
C THR A 46 -5.22 -15.14 0.84
N TYR A 47 -4.63 -13.97 1.10
CA TYR A 47 -3.48 -13.46 0.36
C TYR A 47 -2.19 -13.73 1.12
N LYS A 48 -1.19 -14.27 0.43
CA LYS A 48 0.10 -14.61 1.01
C LYS A 48 1.19 -13.63 0.59
N THR A 49 2.13 -13.43 1.49
CA THR A 49 3.40 -12.75 1.24
C THR A 49 4.50 -13.78 1.35
N VAL A 50 5.38 -13.85 0.35
CA VAL A 50 6.57 -14.71 0.35
C VAL A 50 7.78 -13.82 0.46
N ARG A 51 8.23 -13.63 1.70
CA ARG A 51 9.31 -12.71 2.04
C ARG A 51 10.60 -13.00 1.29
N GLU A 52 10.96 -14.26 1.15
CA GLU A 52 12.19 -14.73 0.49
C GLU A 52 12.21 -14.33 -0.99
N GLN A 53 11.05 -14.14 -1.59
CA GLN A 53 10.86 -13.74 -2.98
C GLN A 53 10.52 -12.25 -3.12
N HIS A 54 10.41 -11.52 -2.01
CA HIS A 54 9.93 -10.14 -1.97
C HIS A 54 8.63 -9.94 -2.78
N SER A 55 7.70 -10.88 -2.63
CA SER A 55 6.44 -10.91 -3.38
C SER A 55 5.24 -10.97 -2.43
N SER A 56 4.13 -10.35 -2.84
CA SER A 56 2.88 -10.38 -2.10
C SER A 56 1.69 -10.41 -3.05
N GLU A 57 0.84 -11.43 -2.89
CA GLU A 57 -0.41 -11.57 -3.65
C GLU A 57 -1.35 -10.38 -3.35
N LEU A 58 -1.34 -9.88 -2.11
CA LEU A 58 -2.13 -8.71 -1.70
C LEU A 58 -1.66 -7.44 -2.43
N VAL A 59 -0.35 -7.18 -2.46
CA VAL A 59 0.19 -6.01 -3.17
C VAL A 59 -0.11 -6.08 -4.67
N SER A 60 -0.02 -7.28 -5.25
CA SER A 60 -0.37 -7.50 -6.66
C SER A 60 -1.83 -7.14 -6.94
N ILE A 61 -2.78 -7.66 -6.14
CA ILE A 61 -4.21 -7.36 -6.36
C ILE A 61 -4.53 -5.89 -6.09
N LEU A 62 -3.91 -5.25 -5.10
CA LEU A 62 -4.10 -3.83 -4.82
C LEU A 62 -3.67 -2.96 -6.00
N ASN A 63 -2.56 -3.32 -6.68
CA ASN A 63 -2.15 -2.64 -7.91
C ASN A 63 -3.17 -2.82 -9.03
N THR A 64 -3.68 -4.03 -9.27
CA THR A 64 -4.74 -4.24 -10.27
C THR A 64 -5.95 -3.35 -10.00
N LEU A 65 -6.45 -3.35 -8.76
CA LEU A 65 -7.63 -2.57 -8.38
C LEU A 65 -7.39 -1.05 -8.45
N ALA A 66 -6.20 -0.59 -8.08
CA ALA A 66 -5.80 0.81 -8.18
C ALA A 66 -5.78 1.29 -9.64
N ASN A 67 -5.28 0.45 -10.55
CA ASN A 67 -5.31 0.72 -11.98
C ASN A 67 -6.75 0.74 -12.52
N ASP A 68 -7.61 -0.18 -12.10
CA ASP A 68 -9.02 -0.24 -12.53
C ASP A 68 -9.79 1.05 -12.17
N VAL A 69 -9.45 1.68 -11.03
CA VAL A 69 -10.03 2.96 -10.61
C VAL A 69 -9.23 4.20 -11.03
N ASN A 70 -8.17 4.02 -11.83
CA ASN A 70 -7.25 5.07 -12.29
C ASN A 70 -6.68 5.91 -11.12
N ALA A 71 -6.27 5.24 -10.03
CA ALA A 71 -5.53 5.88 -8.95
C ALA A 71 -4.07 6.13 -9.38
N PRO A 72 -3.51 7.34 -9.16
CA PRO A 72 -2.16 7.69 -9.60
C PRO A 72 -1.08 7.17 -8.64
N VAL A 73 -1.22 5.92 -8.17
CA VAL A 73 -0.30 5.31 -7.21
C VAL A 73 0.07 3.89 -7.62
N GLU A 74 1.20 3.44 -7.08
CA GLU A 74 1.64 2.06 -7.08
C GLU A 74 1.70 1.55 -5.64
N PHE A 75 1.18 0.35 -5.40
CA PHE A 75 1.33 -0.36 -4.14
C PHE A 75 2.62 -1.18 -4.14
N LYS A 76 3.39 -1.13 -3.06
CA LYS A 76 4.68 -1.82 -2.93
C LYS A 76 4.76 -2.62 -1.64
N LEU A 77 5.59 -3.67 -1.66
CA LEU A 77 5.96 -4.43 -0.48
C LEU A 77 7.14 -3.74 0.22
N GLY A 78 6.86 -2.95 1.25
CA GLY A 78 7.89 -2.32 2.08
C GLY A 78 8.51 -3.33 3.05
N GLY A 79 9.82 -3.25 3.26
CA GLY A 79 10.51 -3.97 4.33
C GLY A 79 10.95 -2.99 5.42
N MET A 80 10.50 -3.17 6.65
CA MET A 80 10.98 -2.40 7.81
C MET A 80 11.92 -3.26 8.66
N HIS A 81 13.09 -2.71 8.98
CA HIS A 81 14.12 -3.36 9.80
C HIS A 81 14.46 -2.44 10.97
N TYR A 82 13.61 -2.44 12.01
CA TYR A 82 13.94 -1.86 13.33
C TYR A 82 14.41 -3.00 14.24
N ASP A 83 13.60 -3.43 15.21
CA ASP A 83 13.92 -4.53 16.14
C ASP A 83 13.40 -5.89 15.63
N GLN A 84 12.39 -5.86 14.77
CA GLN A 84 11.85 -7.01 14.04
C GLN A 84 11.69 -6.61 12.56
N LYS A 85 11.68 -7.64 11.72
CA LYS A 85 11.60 -7.49 10.27
C LYS A 85 10.14 -7.61 9.83
N TYR A 86 9.52 -6.48 9.47
CA TYR A 86 8.12 -6.42 9.02
C TYR A 86 8.04 -6.27 7.51
N ASN A 87 6.99 -6.81 6.92
CA ASN A 87 6.58 -6.50 5.56
C ASN A 87 5.29 -5.70 5.59
N VAL A 88 5.27 -4.53 4.96
CA VAL A 88 4.10 -3.63 5.01
C VAL A 88 3.66 -3.21 3.63
N VAL A 89 2.43 -2.74 3.52
CA VAL A 89 1.95 -2.04 2.33
C VAL A 89 2.52 -0.63 2.30
N VAL A 90 3.13 -0.26 1.18
CA VAL A 90 3.57 1.10 0.87
C VAL A 90 2.77 1.60 -0.33
N ILE A 91 2.34 2.84 -0.28
CA ILE A 91 1.65 3.51 -1.38
C ILE A 91 2.61 4.59 -1.89
N GLU A 92 2.98 4.52 -3.16
CA GLU A 92 3.85 5.51 -3.79
C GLU A 92 3.10 6.23 -4.90
N HIS A 93 3.16 7.56 -4.92
CA HIS A 93 2.63 8.34 -6.03
C HIS A 93 3.44 8.13 -7.32
N ASN A 94 2.77 8.08 -8.45
CA ASN A 94 3.40 7.84 -9.76
C ASN A 94 4.21 9.05 -10.24
N ASP A 95 3.83 10.27 -9.87
CA ASP A 95 4.69 11.46 -10.05
C ASP A 95 5.81 11.45 -9.01
N LYS A 96 7.03 11.51 -9.51
CA LYS A 96 8.29 11.48 -8.75
C LYS A 96 8.98 12.84 -8.68
N SER A 97 8.43 13.85 -9.33
CA SER A 97 9.02 15.18 -9.47
C SER A 97 8.55 16.17 -8.41
N THR A 98 7.34 15.97 -7.87
CA THR A 98 6.73 16.87 -6.89
C THR A 98 6.07 16.11 -5.75
N GLY A 99 5.89 16.79 -4.61
CA GLY A 99 5.22 16.22 -3.44
C GLY A 99 3.71 16.21 -3.63
N HIS A 100 3.07 15.13 -3.17
CA HIS A 100 1.63 14.93 -3.21
C HIS A 100 1.09 14.60 -1.81
N VAL A 101 -0.21 14.78 -1.61
CA VAL A 101 -0.86 14.34 -0.37
C VAL A 101 -1.50 12.98 -0.60
N ILE A 102 -1.08 11.99 0.20
CA ILE A 102 -1.67 10.66 0.24
C ILE A 102 -2.16 10.43 1.67
N ASP A 103 -3.47 10.39 1.87
CA ASP A 103 -4.09 10.30 3.20
C ASP A 103 -5.49 9.65 3.14
N GLY A 104 -6.36 9.96 4.11
CA GLY A 104 -7.76 9.53 4.08
C GLY A 104 -7.95 8.00 4.14
N PHE A 105 -7.00 7.28 4.72
CA PHE A 105 -7.04 5.82 4.81
C PHE A 105 -8.25 5.35 5.61
N GLY A 106 -9.04 4.45 5.02
CA GLY A 106 -10.32 4.00 5.56
C GLY A 106 -10.82 2.72 4.91
N GLY A 107 -12.12 2.45 5.12
CA GLY A 107 -12.76 1.22 4.66
C GLY A 107 -12.60 0.05 5.63
N THR A 108 -13.41 -0.98 5.42
CA THR A 108 -13.51 -2.16 6.31
C THR A 108 -12.24 -3.02 6.35
N ALA A 109 -11.36 -2.89 5.35
CA ALA A 109 -10.08 -3.59 5.27
C ALA A 109 -8.90 -2.81 5.90
N LYS A 110 -9.04 -1.51 6.20
CA LYS A 110 -7.93 -0.62 6.61
C LYS A 110 -7.06 -1.26 7.69
N ASP A 111 -7.66 -1.60 8.81
CA ASP A 111 -6.91 -2.04 10.00
C ASP A 111 -6.31 -3.45 9.81
N LEU A 112 -6.77 -4.19 8.80
CA LEU A 112 -6.24 -5.50 8.46
C LEU A 112 -5.04 -5.44 7.50
N ILE A 113 -4.96 -4.44 6.62
CA ILE A 113 -3.93 -4.40 5.56
C ILE A 113 -2.96 -3.22 5.65
N PHE A 114 -3.33 -2.16 6.35
CA PHE A 114 -2.57 -0.91 6.37
C PHE A 114 -2.42 -0.33 7.77
N GLY A 115 -3.51 -0.29 8.55
CA GLY A 115 -3.55 0.28 9.90
C GLY A 115 -3.26 1.78 9.90
N GLU A 116 -2.37 2.22 10.77
CA GLU A 116 -1.92 3.61 10.86
C GLU A 116 -0.75 3.93 9.91
N THR A 117 -0.60 5.19 9.54
CA THR A 117 0.57 5.70 8.82
C THR A 117 1.81 5.66 9.72
N LYS A 118 2.86 4.95 9.28
CA LYS A 118 4.17 4.91 9.95
C LYS A 118 5.14 5.95 9.41
N PHE A 119 5.20 6.09 8.09
CA PHE A 119 6.06 7.07 7.44
C PHE A 119 5.29 7.79 6.35
N ASN A 120 5.61 9.06 6.19
CA ASN A 120 5.16 9.90 5.09
C ASN A 120 6.40 10.61 4.52
N LEU A 121 6.94 10.06 3.44
CA LEU A 121 8.23 10.45 2.87
C LEU A 121 8.01 11.23 1.58
N SER A 122 8.55 12.44 1.54
CA SER A 122 8.60 13.25 0.32
C SER A 122 9.35 12.52 -0.81
N PRO A 123 9.08 12.90 -2.08
CA PRO A 123 9.87 12.43 -3.21
C PRO A 123 11.36 12.62 -2.98
N ARG A 124 12.15 11.67 -3.46
CA ARG A 124 13.62 11.65 -3.26
C ARG A 124 14.33 10.89 -4.37
N ASP A 125 15.59 11.24 -4.51
CA ASP A 125 16.59 10.62 -5.40
C ASP A 125 17.37 9.48 -4.71
#